data_AF-A0A7S7SKQ4-F1
#
_entry.id   AF-A0A7S7SKQ4-F1
#
_cell.length_a   1.000
_cell.length_b   1.000
_cell.length_c   1.000
_cell.angle_alpha   90.00
_cell.angle_beta   90.00
_cell.angle_gamma   90.00
#
_symmetry.space_group_name_H-M   'P 1'
#
loop_
_entity.id
_entity.type
_entity.pdbx_description
1 polymer ?
#
loop_
_entity_poly.entity_id
_entity_poly.type
_entity_poly.pdbx_seq_one_letter_code
_entity_poly.pdbx_strand_id
1 'polypeptide(L)' 'MKTGYEISYYDFLRLCSDHRAETAPLLRAWFGYEIVPGERDFELRDVHGAALFPASVHAVIQADPEHQGTIYRVAMTLWR' A
#
# COMPACT_ATOMS: atom_id res chain seq x y z
N MET A 1 4.49 -1.08 -20.47
CA MET A 1 3.10 -0.70 -20.79
C MET A 1 2.52 -0.09 -19.52
N LYS A 2 2.31 1.24 -19.44
CA LYS A 2 1.67 1.85 -18.27
C LYS A 2 0.18 1.52 -18.34
N THR A 3 -0.27 0.58 -17.52
CA THR A 3 -1.70 0.40 -17.24
C THR A 3 -2.20 1.74 -16.69
N GLY A 4 -3.23 2.35 -17.30
CA GLY A 4 -3.72 3.69 -16.94
C GLY A 4 -4.39 3.82 -15.57
N TYR A 5 -4.06 2.93 -14.64
CA TYR A 5 -4.61 2.81 -13.29
C TYR A 5 -3.51 3.15 -12.30
N GLU A 6 -3.46 4.39 -11.83
CA GLU A 6 -2.47 4.87 -10.86
C GLU A 6 -3.19 5.33 -9.59
N ILE A 7 -2.85 4.75 -8.44
CA ILE A 7 -3.24 5.31 -7.15
C ILE A 7 -2.28 6.45 -6.81
N SER A 8 -2.81 7.60 -6.38
CA SER A 8 -1.94 8.67 -5.91
C SER A 8 -1.21 8.26 -4.62
N TYR A 9 -0.15 8.97 -4.27
CA TYR A 9 0.52 8.74 -2.98
C TYR A 9 -0.43 8.98 -1.81
N TYR A 10 -1.29 10.01 -1.90
CA TYR A 10 -2.28 10.33 -0.86
C TYR A 10 -3.30 9.20 -0.67
N ASP A 11 -3.79 8.67 -1.79
CA ASP A 11 -4.69 7.52 -1.82
C ASP A 11 -4.07 6.28 -1.19
N PHE A 12 -2.79 6.04 -1.46
CA PHE A 12 -2.03 4.96 -0.83
C PHE A 12 -1.92 5.14 0.69
N LEU A 13 -1.62 6.35 1.16
CA LEU A 13 -1.59 6.64 2.60
C LEU A 13 -2.95 6.39 3.25
N ARG A 14 -4.02 6.86 2.62
CA ARG A 14 -5.40 6.68 3.09
C ARG A 14 -5.81 5.21 3.13
N LEU A 15 -5.38 4.40 2.17
CA LEU A 15 -5.58 2.95 2.20
C LEU A 15 -4.86 2.32 3.40
N CYS A 16 -3.63 2.75 3.69
CA CYS A 16 -2.87 2.22 4.81
C CYS A 16 -3.43 2.63 6.18
N SER A 17 -4.04 3.82 6.30
CA SER A 17 -4.67 4.29 7.54
C SER A 17 -6.09 3.76 7.71
N ASP A 18 -6.97 4.00 6.74
CA ASP A 18 -8.42 3.86 6.90
C ASP A 18 -8.92 2.47 6.49
N HIS A 19 -8.17 1.81 5.60
CA HIS A 19 -8.52 0.51 5.01
C HIS A 19 -7.38 -0.51 5.22
N ARG A 20 -6.82 -0.50 6.43
CA ARG A 20 -5.68 -1.35 6.81
C ARG A 20 -6.03 -2.84 6.72
N ALA A 21 -7.27 -3.22 7.04
CA ALA A 21 -7.70 -4.61 7.03
C ALA A 21 -7.62 -5.24 5.64
N GLU A 22 -7.87 -4.44 4.60
CA GLU A 22 -7.81 -4.85 3.20
C GLU A 22 -6.40 -4.67 2.61
N THR A 23 -5.69 -3.63 3.02
CA THR A 23 -4.38 -3.27 2.46
C THR A 23 -3.23 -4.08 3.05
N ALA A 24 -3.23 -4.34 4.36
CA ALA A 24 -2.14 -5.03 5.04
C ALA A 24 -1.91 -6.47 4.53
N PRO A 25 -2.95 -7.30 4.26
CA PRO A 25 -2.74 -8.63 3.71
C PRO A 25 -2.06 -8.62 2.34
N LEU A 26 -2.36 -7.63 1.49
CA LEU A 26 -1.75 -7.49 0.17
C LEU A 26 -0.27 -7.14 0.27
N LEU A 27 0.06 -6.11 1.06
CA LEU A 27 1.45 -5.69 1.28
C LEU A 27 2.30 -6.82 1.90
N ARG A 28 1.71 -7.59 2.81
CA ARG A 28 2.37 -8.74 3.42
C ARG A 28 2.59 -9.87 2.43
N ALA A 29 1.58 -10.20 1.62
CA ALA A 29 1.67 -11.31 0.67
C ALA A 29 2.67 -11.02 -0.46
N TRP A 30 2.73 -9.79 -0.94
CA TRP A 30 3.54 -9.43 -2.12
C TRP A 30 4.97 -9.05 -1.76
N PHE A 31 5.15 -8.33 -0.65
CA PHE A 31 6.44 -7.72 -0.32
C PHE A 31 6.96 -8.11 1.07
N GLY A 32 6.16 -8.85 1.85
CA GLY A 32 6.47 -9.12 3.25
C GLY A 32 6.40 -7.87 4.13
N TYR A 33 5.69 -6.84 3.70
CA TYR A 33 5.57 -5.60 4.46
C TYR A 33 4.38 -5.67 5.43
N GLU A 34 4.57 -5.14 6.63
CA GLU A 34 3.55 -5.05 7.66
C GLU A 34 3.17 -3.59 7.89
N ILE A 35 1.87 -3.32 7.95
CA ILE A 35 1.34 -2.06 8.49
C ILE A 35 1.16 -2.28 9.98
N VAL A 36 1.78 -1.47 10.83
CA VAL A 36 1.61 -1.49 12.29
C VAL A 36 1.04 -0.14 12.77
N PRO A 37 0.32 -0.09 13.91
CA PRO A 37 -0.11 1.18 14.49
C PRO A 37 1.12 2.02 14.84
N GLY A 38 1.14 3.29 14.44
CA GLY A 38 2.14 4.27 14.86
C GLY A 38 1.58 5.19 15.94
N GLU A 39 2.41 6.06 16.51
CA GLU A 39 1.95 7.03 17.53
C GLU A 39 0.94 8.06 17.00
N ARG A 40 0.95 8.34 15.69
CA ARG A 40 0.07 9.32 15.05
C ARG A 40 -0.81 8.72 13.95
N ASP A 41 -0.27 7.80 13.17
CA ASP A 41 -0.98 7.13 12.08
C ASP A 41 -0.60 5.63 12.03
N PHE A 42 0.29 5.27 11.12
CA PHE A 42 0.81 3.92 10.93
C PHE A 42 2.32 3.96 10.67
N GLU A 43 2.97 2.82 10.88
CA GLU A 43 4.32 2.57 10.38
C GLU A 43 4.28 1.39 9.41
N LEU A 44 5.15 1.43 8.39
CA LEU A 44 5.41 0.28 7.54
C LEU A 44 6.72 -0.36 8.00
N ARG A 45 6.73 -1.69 8.08
CA ARG A 45 7.93 -2.47 8.42
C ARG A 45 8.13 -3.59 7.43
N ASP A 46 9.38 -3.96 7.19
CA ASP A 46 9.70 -5.17 6.44
C ASP A 46 9.63 -6.43 7.31
N VAL A 47 9.91 -7.59 6.71
CA VAL A 47 9.95 -8.89 7.40
C VAL A 47 10.97 -8.98 8.52
N HIS A 48 11.96 -8.09 8.55
CA HIS A 48 13.00 -8.00 9.58
C HIS A 48 12.64 -6.95 10.66
N GLY A 49 11.50 -6.27 10.53
CA GLY A 49 11.05 -5.22 11.43
C GLY A 49 11.67 -3.84 11.15
N ALA A 50 12.41 -3.68 10.05
CA ALA A 50 12.99 -2.39 9.69
C ALA A 50 11.90 -1.44 9.17
N ALA A 51 11.94 -0.18 9.62
CA ALA A 51 10.99 0.84 9.21
C ALA A 51 11.15 1.16 7.71
N LEU A 52 10.02 1.21 7.01
CA LEU A 52 9.93 1.54 5.59
C LEU A 52 9.27 2.91 5.41
N PHE A 53 9.78 3.69 4.46
CA PHE A 53 9.14 4.94 4.08
C PHE A 53 7.94 4.67 3.17
N PRO A 54 6.74 5.18 3.48
CA PRO A 54 5.55 4.98 2.65
C PRO A 54 5.75 5.39 1.20
N ALA A 55 6.49 6.47 0.94
CA ALA A 55 6.81 6.92 -0.41
C ALA A 55 7.62 5.89 -1.22
N SER A 56 8.55 5.17 -0.57
CA SER A 56 9.33 4.11 -1.20
C SER A 56 8.46 2.90 -1.53
N VAL A 57 7.57 2.51 -0.61
CA VAL A 57 6.63 1.41 -0.84
C VAL A 57 5.66 1.74 -1.98
N HIS A 58 5.12 2.98 -2.01
CA HIS A 58 4.29 3.46 -3.11
C HIS A 58 5.03 3.38 -4.45
N ALA A 59 6.29 3.86 -4.51
CA ALA A 59 7.09 3.80 -5.73
C ALA A 59 7.33 2.35 -6.22
N VAL A 60 7.58 1.41 -5.31
CA VAL A 60 7.72 -0.02 -5.64
C VAL A 60 6.42 -0.57 -6.23
N ILE A 61 5.26 -0.24 -5.65
CA ILE A 61 3.96 -0.63 -6.18
C ILE A 61 3.73 -0.02 -7.57
N GLN A 62 4.07 1.25 -7.79
CA GLN A 62 3.92 1.91 -9.09
C GLN A 62 4.83 1.32 -10.18
N ALA A 63 5.97 0.75 -9.77
CA ALA A 63 6.89 0.08 -10.70
C ALA A 63 6.39 -1.30 -11.16
N ASP A 64 5.37 -1.85 -10.49
CA ASP A 64 4.79 -3.16 -10.78
C ASP A 64 3.33 -3.04 -11.27
N PRO A 65 3.08 -3.16 -12.60
CA PRO A 65 1.74 -2.99 -13.17
C PRO A 65 0.68 -3.95 -12.62
N GLU A 66 1.07 -5.16 -12.22
CA GLU A 66 0.13 -6.18 -11.72
C GLU A 66 -0.36 -5.81 -10.32
N HIS A 67 0.58 -5.49 -9.44
CA HIS A 67 0.27 -5.05 -8.08
C HIS A 67 -0.45 -3.69 -8.08
N GLN A 68 0.00 -2.74 -8.90
CA GLN A 68 -0.62 -1.43 -9.09
C GLN A 68 -2.11 -1.57 -9.48
N GLY A 69 -2.42 -2.38 -10.49
CA GLY A 69 -3.78 -2.61 -10.95
C GLY A 69 -4.67 -3.28 -9.91
N THR A 70 -4.10 -4.11 -9.04
CA THR A 70 -4.85 -4.75 -7.95
C THR A 70 -5.15 -3.77 -6.83
N ILE A 71 -4.17 -2.98 -6.35
CA ILE A 71 -4.47 -1.96 -5.33
C ILE A 71 -5.46 -0.93 -5.84
N TYR A 72 -5.34 -0.48 -7.09
CA TYR A 72 -6.30 0.45 -7.68
C TYR A 72 -7.74 -0.08 -7.64
N ARG A 73 -7.96 -1.35 -8.00
CA ARG A 73 -9.30 -1.97 -7.96
C ARG A 73 -9.85 -2.09 -6.54
N VAL A 74 -8.99 -2.41 -5.57
CA VAL A 74 -9.36 -2.45 -4.16
C VAL A 74 -9.78 -1.06 -3.69
N ALA A 75 -8.99 -0.02 -3.99
CA ALA A 75 -9.32 1.37 -3.67
C ALA A 75 -10.68 1.81 -4.23
N MET A 76 -10.93 1.52 -5.51
CA MET A 76 -12.20 1.84 -6.18
C MET A 76 -13.40 1.09 -5.59
N THR A 77 -13.20 -0.07 -4.98
CA THR A 77 -14.25 -0.84 -4.31
C THR A 77 -14.57 -0.27 -2.94
N LEU A 78 -13.56 0.23 -2.23
CA LEU A 78 -13.68 0.75 -0.87
C LEU A 78 -14.24 2.18 -0.79
N TRP A 79 -14.12 2.97 -1.86
CA TRP A 79 -14.59 4.36 -1.91
C TRP A 79 -15.92 4.55 -2.62
N ARG A 80 -16.64 3.47 -2.90
CA ARG A 80 -18.03 3.51 -3.35
C ARG A 80 -18.97 3.58 -2.16
#